data_AF-A0A0C1EBP5-F1
#
_entry.id   AF-A0A0C1EBP5-F1
#
_cell.length_a   1.000
_cell.length_b   1.000
_cell.length_c   1.000
_cell.angle_alpha   90.00
_cell.angle_beta   90.00
_cell.angle_gamma   90.00
#
_symmetry.space_group_name_H-M   'P 1'
#
loop_
_entity.id
_entity.type
_entity.pdbx_description
1 polymer ?
#
loop_
_entity_poly.entity_id
_entity_poly.type
_entity_poly.pdbx_seq_one_letter_code
_entity_poly.pdbx_strand_id
1 'polypeptide(L)'
;VYRNGSPKPKDIGDLKGNIVVPAGSTGEDLLKELAKQYPNLKWSTNRDADVEELLKQVADGKIDYTVVQDTVLARTQRYYPELTEGMTLAKNQTVAWAMTKLPDDSLYASIIDFFGQRF
;
A
#
# COMPACT_ATOMS: atom_id res chain seq x y z
N VAL A 1 -4.46 3.68 -6.08
CA VAL A 1 -4.67 5.13 -6.25
C VAL A 1 -4.42 5.48 -7.70
N TYR A 2 -5.20 6.42 -8.24
CA TYR A 2 -5.07 6.90 -9.62
C TYR A 2 -5.31 8.42 -9.65
N ARG A 3 -5.00 9.05 -10.79
CA ARG A 3 -5.25 10.48 -11.03
C ARG A 3 -6.66 10.74 -11.56
N ASN A 4 -7.40 11.61 -10.89
CA ASN A 4 -8.73 12.06 -11.32
C ASN A 4 -8.67 12.68 -12.72
N GLY A 5 -9.68 12.40 -13.55
CA GLY A 5 -9.66 12.71 -14.99
C GLY A 5 -9.21 11.53 -15.87
N SER A 6 -8.59 10.50 -15.29
CA SER A 6 -8.38 9.20 -15.96
C SER A 6 -9.55 8.26 -15.71
N PRO A 7 -9.81 7.26 -16.57
CA PRO A 7 -10.87 6.27 -16.34
C PRO A 7 -10.69 5.56 -14.99
N LYS A 8 -11.72 5.62 -14.13
CA LYS A 8 -11.70 4.94 -12.83
C LYS A 8 -11.59 3.43 -13.04
N PRO A 9 -10.58 2.77 -12.45
CA PRO A 9 -10.45 1.33 -12.56
C PRO A 9 -11.57 0.61 -11.78
N LYS A 10 -12.19 -0.39 -12.38
CA LYS A 10 -13.30 -1.16 -11.78
C LYS A 10 -12.83 -2.45 -11.13
N ASP A 11 -11.82 -3.08 -11.71
CA ASP A 11 -11.22 -4.33 -11.25
C ASP A 11 -9.70 -4.28 -11.45
N ILE A 12 -8.95 -5.00 -10.62
CA ILE A 12 -7.49 -5.02 -10.69
C ILE A 12 -6.96 -5.74 -11.95
N GLY A 13 -7.70 -6.71 -12.48
CA GLY A 13 -7.38 -7.43 -13.71
C GLY A 13 -7.58 -6.60 -14.98
N ASP A 14 -8.38 -5.54 -14.92
CA ASP A 14 -8.73 -4.66 -16.05
C ASP A 14 -7.93 -3.34 -16.05
N LEU A 15 -6.87 -3.25 -15.24
CA LEU A 15 -6.04 -2.05 -15.17
C LEU A 15 -5.34 -1.80 -16.50
N LYS A 16 -5.59 -0.62 -17.09
CA LYS A 16 -4.96 -0.14 -18.31
C LYS A 16 -3.85 0.84 -17.95
N GLY A 17 -2.68 0.32 -17.65
CA GLY A 17 -1.52 1.14 -17.29
C GLY A 17 -0.53 0.41 -16.40
N ASN A 18 0.50 1.13 -15.98
CA ASN A 18 1.55 0.59 -15.13
C ASN A 18 1.22 0.84 -13.66
N ILE A 19 1.31 -0.24 -12.88
CA ILE A 19 1.28 -0.18 -11.42
C ILE A 19 2.73 -0.11 -10.93
N VAL A 20 3.04 0.88 -10.10
CA VAL A 20 4.36 1.01 -9.47
C VAL A 20 4.18 1.06 -7.96
N VAL A 21 4.96 0.28 -7.23
CA VAL A 21 4.99 0.25 -5.76
C VAL A 21 6.43 0.31 -5.25
N PRO A 22 6.68 0.77 -4.01
CA PRO A 22 8.03 0.70 -3.45
C PRO A 22 8.44 -0.77 -3.28
N ALA A 23 9.71 -1.07 -3.55
CA ALA A 23 10.26 -2.40 -3.36
C ALA A 23 10.26 -2.78 -1.86
N GLY A 24 9.82 -4.00 -1.54
CA GLY A 24 9.69 -4.52 -0.18
C GLY A 24 8.54 -3.91 0.62
N SER A 25 7.61 -3.20 -0.02
CA SER A 25 6.46 -2.61 0.67
C SER A 25 5.31 -3.59 0.86
N THR A 26 4.42 -3.31 1.82
CA THR A 26 3.15 -4.02 1.99
C THR A 26 2.30 -3.99 0.72
N GLY A 27 2.40 -2.93 -0.09
CA GLY A 27 1.74 -2.85 -1.38
C GLY A 27 2.26 -3.89 -2.38
N GLU A 28 3.57 -4.15 -2.40
CA GLU A 28 4.16 -5.21 -3.20
C GLU A 28 3.70 -6.60 -2.74
N ASP A 29 3.70 -6.85 -1.43
CA ASP A 29 3.27 -8.15 -0.89
C ASP A 29 1.79 -8.43 -1.21
N LEU A 30 0.93 -7.41 -1.12
CA LEU A 30 -0.47 -7.53 -1.51
C LEU A 30 -0.63 -7.85 -3.00
N LEU A 31 0.16 -7.22 -3.86
CA LEU A 31 0.14 -7.51 -5.30
C LEU A 31 0.64 -8.92 -5.62
N LYS A 32 1.65 -9.43 -4.90
CA LYS A 32 2.11 -10.82 -5.02
C LYS A 32 1.02 -11.82 -4.66
N GLU A 33 0.25 -11.56 -3.60
CA GLU A 33 -0.88 -12.42 -3.22
C GLU A 33 -2.00 -12.36 -4.26
N LEU A 34 -2.34 -11.16 -4.76
CA LEU A 34 -3.37 -10.99 -5.80
C LEU A 34 -2.97 -11.61 -7.13
N ALA A 35 -1.67 -11.63 -7.48
CA ALA A 35 -1.18 -12.26 -8.69
C ALA A 35 -1.48 -13.77 -8.76
N LYS A 36 -1.70 -14.43 -7.61
CA LYS A 36 -2.15 -15.85 -7.57
C LYS A 36 -3.56 -16.02 -8.13
N GLN A 37 -4.40 -15.00 -8.03
CA GLN A 37 -5.80 -14.99 -8.50
C GLN A 37 -5.95 -14.28 -9.86
N TYR A 38 -5.05 -13.34 -10.16
CA TYR A 38 -5.04 -12.55 -11.39
C TYR A 38 -3.71 -12.76 -12.14
N PRO A 39 -3.56 -13.83 -12.94
CA PRO A 39 -2.28 -14.19 -13.59
C PRO A 39 -1.76 -13.14 -14.58
N ASN A 40 -2.64 -12.27 -15.07
CA ASN A 40 -2.31 -11.19 -15.99
C ASN A 40 -1.91 -9.88 -15.28
N LEU A 41 -1.99 -9.84 -13.94
CA LEU A 41 -1.60 -8.69 -13.14
C LEU A 41 -0.10 -8.45 -13.29
N LYS A 42 0.26 -7.24 -13.72
CA LYS A 42 1.65 -6.80 -13.87
C LYS A 42 1.87 -5.53 -13.07
N TRP A 43 2.97 -5.49 -12.36
CA TRP A 43 3.45 -4.30 -11.66
C TRP A 43 4.97 -4.22 -11.76
N SER A 44 5.50 -3.06 -11.45
CA SER A 44 6.93 -2.83 -11.28
C SER A 44 7.20 -2.29 -9.88
N THR A 45 8.45 -2.46 -9.43
CA THR A 45 8.88 -1.96 -8.14
C THR A 45 9.90 -0.86 -8.33
N ASN A 46 9.83 0.17 -7.48
CA ASN A 46 10.83 1.24 -7.41
C ASN A 46 11.59 1.12 -6.09
N ARG A 47 12.93 1.05 -6.14
CA ARG A 47 13.79 0.95 -4.96
C ARG A 47 14.16 2.30 -4.37
N ASP A 48 14.05 3.36 -5.16
CA ASP A 48 14.52 4.70 -4.82
C ASP A 48 13.36 5.66 -4.45
N ALA A 49 12.12 5.20 -4.59
CA ALA A 49 10.92 5.99 -4.28
C ALA A 49 10.11 5.35 -3.15
N ASP A 50 9.69 6.17 -2.19
CA ASP A 50 8.72 5.80 -1.17
C ASP A 50 7.27 5.99 -1.68
N VAL A 51 6.31 5.74 -0.80
CA VAL A 51 4.89 5.83 -1.12
C VAL A 51 4.46 7.24 -1.48
N GLU A 52 5.00 8.27 -0.82
CA GLU A 52 4.60 9.66 -1.06
C GLU A 52 5.15 10.17 -2.40
N GLU A 53 6.39 9.81 -2.74
CA GLU A 53 6.97 10.13 -4.04
C GLU A 53 6.22 9.43 -5.19
N LEU A 54 5.80 8.18 -5.01
CA LEU A 54 4.96 7.50 -6.02
C LEU A 54 3.57 8.14 -6.14
N LEU A 55 2.96 8.59 -5.05
CA LEU A 55 1.70 9.34 -5.11
C LEU A 55 1.86 10.64 -5.89
N LYS A 56 2.96 11.37 -5.67
CA LYS A 56 3.30 12.54 -6.49
C LYS A 56 3.50 12.18 -7.96
N GLN A 57 4.16 11.07 -8.28
CA GLN A 57 4.30 10.63 -9.67
C GLN A 57 2.96 10.29 -10.33
N VAL A 58 1.99 9.75 -9.58
CA VAL A 58 0.60 9.58 -10.06
C VAL A 58 -0.04 10.95 -10.32
N ALA A 59 0.09 11.90 -9.40
CA ALA A 59 -0.44 13.25 -9.52
C ALA A 59 0.13 13.99 -10.76
N ASP A 60 1.44 13.85 -10.98
CA ASP A 60 2.17 14.38 -12.15
C ASP A 60 1.81 13.65 -13.46
N GLY A 61 1.15 12.49 -13.39
CA GLY A 61 0.85 11.64 -14.55
C GLY A 61 2.05 10.88 -15.11
N LYS A 62 3.12 10.70 -14.33
CA LYS A 62 4.31 9.91 -14.71
C LYS A 62 4.07 8.42 -14.61
N ILE A 63 3.22 7.99 -13.69
CA ILE A 63 2.76 6.60 -13.53
C ILE A 63 1.23 6.58 -13.39
N ASP A 64 0.60 5.49 -13.80
CA ASP A 64 -0.87 5.42 -13.83
C ASP A 64 -1.45 5.08 -12.47
N TYR A 65 -0.81 4.13 -11.77
CA TYR A 65 -1.32 3.57 -10.53
C TYR A 65 -0.22 3.31 -9.49
N THR A 66 -0.58 3.49 -8.23
CA THR A 66 0.20 2.98 -7.09
C THR A 66 -0.72 2.42 -6.00
N VAL A 67 -0.17 1.64 -5.06
CA VAL A 67 -0.89 1.00 -3.95
C VAL A 67 -0.40 1.60 -2.64
N VAL A 68 -1.32 2.13 -1.84
CA VAL A 68 -0.99 2.85 -0.60
C VAL A 68 -2.00 2.53 0.49
N GLN A 69 -1.63 2.81 1.73
CA GLN A 69 -2.57 2.81 2.86
C GLN A 69 -3.49 4.05 2.78
N ASP A 70 -4.73 3.89 3.19
CA ASP A 70 -5.76 4.93 3.21
C ASP A 70 -5.33 6.19 3.98
N THR A 71 -4.64 6.00 5.11
CA THR A 71 -4.10 7.09 5.95
C THR A 71 -3.07 7.95 5.20
N VAL A 72 -2.22 7.34 4.38
CA VAL A 72 -1.21 8.04 3.57
C VAL A 72 -1.89 8.81 2.42
N LEU A 73 -2.87 8.18 1.76
CA LEU A 73 -3.67 8.85 0.73
C LEU A 73 -4.38 10.09 1.29
N ALA A 74 -5.08 9.95 2.42
CA ALA A 74 -5.84 11.04 3.03
C ALA A 74 -4.96 12.24 3.43
N ARG A 75 -3.72 11.98 3.87
CA ARG A 75 -2.73 13.03 4.15
C ARG A 75 -2.27 13.72 2.85
N THR A 76 -1.96 12.92 1.84
CA THR A 76 -1.36 13.40 0.58
C THR A 76 -2.35 14.18 -0.30
N GLN A 77 -3.64 13.84 -0.24
CA GLN A 77 -4.71 14.56 -0.95
C GLN A 77 -4.82 16.05 -0.58
N ARG A 78 -4.26 16.48 0.56
CA ARG A 78 -4.17 17.90 0.92
C ARG A 78 -3.25 18.69 -0.01
N TYR A 79 -2.25 18.02 -0.60
CA TYR A 79 -1.28 18.61 -1.52
C TYR A 79 -1.62 18.28 -2.98
N TYR A 80 -2.19 17.10 -3.24
CA TYR A 80 -2.54 16.62 -4.58
C TYR A 80 -4.02 16.19 -4.63
N PRO A 81 -4.97 17.14 -4.74
CA PRO A 81 -6.41 16.87 -4.69
C PRO A 81 -6.94 16.02 -5.86
N GLU A 82 -6.17 15.89 -6.94
CA GLU A 82 -6.46 15.01 -8.07
C GLU A 82 -6.25 13.53 -7.74
N LEU A 83 -5.55 13.18 -6.66
CA LEU A 83 -5.38 11.79 -6.27
C LEU A 83 -6.70 11.21 -5.76
N THR A 84 -7.12 10.09 -6.36
CA THR A 84 -8.38 9.43 -6.02
C THR A 84 -8.17 7.95 -5.71
N GLU A 85 -8.95 7.44 -4.75
CA GLU A 85 -9.05 6.00 -4.53
C GLU A 85 -9.69 5.31 -5.76
N GLY A 86 -8.97 4.37 -6.34
CA GLY A 86 -9.49 3.53 -7.42
C GLY A 86 -10.41 2.43 -6.88
N MET A 87 -9.83 1.58 -6.05
CA MET A 87 -10.49 0.47 -5.35
C MET A 87 -9.71 0.12 -4.09
N THR A 88 -10.38 -0.50 -3.13
CA THR A 88 -9.78 -1.08 -1.94
C THR A 88 -9.32 -2.52 -2.23
N LEU A 89 -8.02 -2.79 -2.14
CA LEU A 89 -7.45 -4.12 -2.42
C LEU A 89 -7.49 -5.07 -1.21
N ALA A 90 -7.45 -4.53 0.00
CA ALA A 90 -7.57 -5.28 1.24
C ALA A 90 -8.20 -4.41 2.33
N LYS A 91 -9.00 -5.02 3.21
CA LYS A 91 -9.62 -4.35 4.36
C LYS A 91 -9.03 -4.87 5.66
N ASN A 92 -9.11 -4.06 6.72
CA ASN A 92 -8.75 -4.44 8.09
C ASN A 92 -7.34 -5.05 8.21
N GLN A 93 -6.34 -4.43 7.59
CA GLN A 93 -4.96 -4.86 7.71
C GLN A 93 -4.47 -4.65 9.15
N THR A 94 -4.04 -5.73 9.82
CA THR A 94 -3.52 -5.67 11.18
C THR A 94 -2.14 -5.02 11.19
N VAL A 95 -1.98 -3.98 12.01
CA VAL A 95 -0.66 -3.41 12.31
C VAL A 95 -0.11 -4.14 13.53
N ALA A 96 1.11 -4.65 13.42
CA ALA A 96 1.79 -5.36 14.48
C ALA A 96 3.24 -4.89 14.60
N TRP A 97 3.83 -5.06 15.79
CA TRP A 97 5.26 -4.82 16.00
C TRP A 97 6.05 -6.08 15.66
N ALA A 98 7.06 -5.95 14.81
CA ALA A 98 8.01 -7.02 14.53
C ALA A 98 9.09 -7.05 15.62
N MET A 99 9.42 -8.25 16.10
CA MET A 99 10.44 -8.42 17.14
C MET A 99 11.45 -9.49 16.74
N THR A 100 12.66 -9.36 17.27
CA THR A 100 13.65 -10.43 17.18
C THR A 100 13.16 -11.63 17.99
N LYS A 101 13.27 -12.83 17.42
CA LYS A 101 13.00 -14.06 18.16
C LYS A 101 14.11 -14.29 19.17
N LEU A 102 13.81 -14.09 20.45
CA LEU A 102 14.72 -14.34 21.55
C LEU A 102 14.37 -15.69 22.22
N PRO A 103 15.34 -16.38 22.84
CA PRO A 103 15.04 -17.54 23.68
C PRO A 103 14.26 -17.20 24.96
N ASP A 104 14.34 -15.94 25.39
CA ASP A 104 13.62 -15.41 26.55
C ASP A 104 12.37 -14.63 26.09
N ASP A 105 11.22 -15.01 26.64
CA ASP A 105 9.90 -14.46 26.30
C ASP A 105 9.52 -13.24 27.17
N SER A 106 10.37 -12.82 28.13
CA SER A 106 10.06 -11.73 29.08
C SER A 106 9.66 -10.41 28.40
N LEU A 107 10.37 -10.01 27.35
CA LEU A 107 10.06 -8.82 26.55
C LEU A 107 8.76 -8.99 25.76
N TYR A 108 8.52 -10.17 25.20
CA TYR A 108 7.29 -10.46 24.46
C TYR A 108 6.06 -10.41 25.35
N ALA A 109 6.13 -11.02 26.53
CA ALA A 109 5.08 -10.95 27.54
C ALA A 109 4.78 -9.49 27.95
N SER A 110 5.82 -8.70 28.21
CA SER A 110 5.67 -7.28 28.58
C SER A 110 4.99 -6.44 27.48
N ILE A 111 5.24 -6.75 26.21
CA ILE A 111 4.61 -6.07 25.07
C ILE A 111 3.14 -6.49 24.91
N ILE A 112 2.82 -7.77 25.13
CA ILE A 112 1.43 -8.23 25.19
C ILE A 112 0.70 -7.49 26.31
N ASP A 113 1.29 -7.40 27.50
CA ASP A 113 0.70 -6.68 28.63
C ASP A 113 0.52 -5.19 28.31
N PHE A 114 1.50 -4.55 27.65
CA PHE A 114 1.39 -3.15 27.23
C PHE A 114 0.21 -2.91 26.28
N PHE A 115 0.00 -3.77 25.28
CA PHE A 115 -1.15 -3.65 24.37
C PHE A 115 -2.48 -4.14 24.99
N GLY A 116 -2.41 -5.05 25.97
CA GLY A 116 -3.56 -5.60 26.68
C GLY A 116 -4.09 -4.67 27.78
N GLN A 117 -3.22 -3.86 28.39
CA GLN A 117 -3.59 -2.74 29.24
C GLN A 117 -4.16 -1.63 28.36
N ARG A 118 -5.46 -1.77 28.10
CA ARG A 118 -6.25 -0.87 27.25
C ARG A 118 -6.11 0.60 27.64
N PHE A 119 -6.04 1.43 26.59
CA PHE A 119 -6.78 2.69 26.51
C PHE A 119 -8.30 2.43 26.57
#